data_AF-A0A5A7VV76-F1
#
_entry.id   AF-A0A5A7VV76-F1
#
_cell.length_a   1.000
_cell.length_b   1.000
_cell.length_c   1.000
_cell.angle_alpha   90.00
_cell.angle_beta   90.00
_cell.angle_gamma   90.00
#
_symmetry.space_group_name_H-M   'P 1'
#
loop_
_entity.id
_entity.type
_entity.pdbx_description
1 polymer ?
#
loop_
_entity_poly.entity_id
_entity_poly.type
_entity_poly.pdbx_seq_one_letter_code
_entity_poly.pdbx_strand_id
1 'polypeptide(L)'
;MTRHPGRVRTMTVRAHGETIMRKRWVVLCVSVGLAAMTQVQAHDMRIEGDHCGYDSVYDVQVKSGGVDFSRSDARPTDVFMHDGQLSVDGRAVAVSADDAARLRDYEAGMRELLPKMAGIAQEAVGIGFDSLAIVAATLAAAGIIAMRWWTGSTNNVAMRCVSSART
;
A
#
# COMPACT_ATOMS: atom_id res chain seq x y z
N MET A 1 -9.14 73.92 -8.99
CA MET A 1 -10.10 73.06 -9.69
C MET A 1 -9.57 72.77 -11.09
N THR A 2 -8.71 71.76 -11.25
CA THR A 2 -8.35 71.14 -12.56
C THR A 2 -7.72 69.78 -12.29
N ARG A 3 -8.51 68.71 -12.46
CA ARG A 3 -8.14 67.30 -12.24
C ARG A 3 -7.53 66.76 -13.53
N HIS A 4 -6.24 66.45 -13.55
CA HIS A 4 -5.61 65.74 -14.67
C HIS A 4 -6.15 64.30 -14.75
N PRO A 5 -6.58 63.81 -15.93
CA PRO A 5 -6.98 62.42 -16.09
C PRO A 5 -5.75 61.50 -16.15
N GLY A 6 -5.73 60.52 -15.26
CA GLY A 6 -4.71 59.48 -15.19
C GLY A 6 -4.69 58.60 -16.45
N ARG A 7 -3.51 58.43 -17.01
CA ARG A 7 -3.22 57.56 -18.15
C ARG A 7 -3.29 56.10 -17.68
N VAL A 8 -4.36 55.40 -18.02
CA VAL A 8 -4.48 53.95 -17.83
C VAL A 8 -3.50 53.27 -18.80
N ARG A 9 -2.46 52.64 -18.25
CA ARG A 9 -1.56 51.77 -19.02
C ARG A 9 -2.27 50.44 -19.24
N THR A 10 -2.68 50.18 -20.47
CA THR A 10 -3.09 48.86 -20.96
C THR A 10 -1.88 47.93 -20.90
N MET A 11 -1.90 47.01 -19.94
CA MET A 11 -0.90 45.95 -19.82
C MET A 11 -1.26 44.86 -20.83
N THR A 12 -0.65 44.90 -22.01
CA THR A 12 -0.73 43.79 -22.96
C THR A 12 0.13 42.64 -22.41
N VAL A 13 -0.53 41.63 -21.85
CA VAL A 13 0.13 40.37 -21.50
C VAL A 13 0.55 39.71 -22.81
N ARG A 14 1.84 39.85 -23.14
CA ARG A 14 2.49 39.13 -24.23
C ARG A 14 2.45 37.65 -23.84
N ALA A 15 1.53 36.89 -24.44
CA ALA A 15 1.46 35.45 -24.26
C ALA A 15 2.81 34.85 -24.70
N HIS A 16 3.57 34.37 -23.71
CA HIS A 16 4.86 33.73 -23.91
C HIS A 16 4.64 32.43 -24.69
N GLY A 17 5.08 32.43 -25.95
CA GLY A 17 5.11 31.27 -26.84
C GLY A 17 6.17 30.25 -26.41
N GLU A 18 6.04 29.70 -25.20
CA GLU A 18 7.02 28.77 -24.63
C GLU A 18 6.35 27.67 -23.79
N THR A 19 5.30 27.04 -24.33
CA THR A 19 4.60 25.94 -23.64
C THR A 19 4.44 24.68 -24.50
N ILE A 20 4.93 24.67 -25.73
CA ILE A 20 4.79 23.53 -26.64
C ILE A 20 5.84 22.44 -26.33
N MET A 21 7.06 22.80 -25.93
CA MET A 21 8.10 21.80 -25.67
C MET A 21 7.78 21.01 -24.39
N ARG A 22 7.56 21.69 -23.26
CA ARG A 22 7.34 21.08 -21.92
C ARG A 22 6.14 20.12 -21.87
N LYS A 23 5.11 20.36 -22.69
CA LYS A 23 3.90 19.51 -22.75
C LYS A 23 4.11 18.21 -23.52
N ARG A 24 5.06 18.18 -24.47
CA ARG A 24 5.44 16.94 -25.19
C ARG A 24 6.26 16.00 -24.31
N TRP A 25 7.09 16.54 -23.41
CA TRP A 25 7.86 15.75 -22.46
C TRP A 25 6.98 15.04 -21.43
N VAL A 26 5.93 15.69 -20.92
CA VAL A 26 5.01 15.05 -19.96
C VAL A 26 4.23 13.90 -20.59
N VAL A 27 3.78 14.03 -21.85
CA VAL A 27 3.10 12.95 -22.57
C VAL A 27 4.05 11.78 -22.87
N LEU A 28 5.30 12.07 -23.24
CA LEU A 28 6.32 11.05 -23.49
C LEU A 28 6.67 10.26 -22.21
N CYS A 29 6.77 10.92 -21.05
CA CYS A 29 7.05 10.23 -19.77
C CYS A 29 5.91 9.32 -19.33
N VAL A 30 4.65 9.74 -19.55
CA VAL A 30 3.47 8.94 -19.17
C VAL A 30 3.32 7.70 -20.06
N SER A 31 3.58 7.79 -21.37
CA SER A 31 3.50 6.63 -22.26
C SER A 31 4.63 5.62 -22.01
N VAL A 32 5.84 6.07 -21.65
CA VAL A 32 6.93 5.18 -21.24
C VAL A 32 6.62 4.48 -19.91
N GLY A 33 5.99 5.19 -18.96
CA GLY A 33 5.55 4.59 -17.68
C GLY A 33 4.50 3.49 -17.84
N LEU A 34 3.57 3.62 -18.79
CA LEU A 34 2.51 2.63 -19.00
C LEU A 34 2.99 1.37 -19.75
N ALA A 35 4.01 1.51 -20.62
CA ALA A 35 4.60 0.37 -21.34
C ALA A 35 5.56 -0.47 -20.47
N ALA A 36 6.06 0.08 -19.35
CA ALA A 36 6.96 -0.62 -18.45
C ALA A 36 6.25 -1.59 -17.47
N MET A 37 4.91 -1.61 -17.43
CA MET A 37 4.17 -2.46 -16.48
C MET A 37 4.00 -3.93 -16.92
N THR A 38 4.41 -4.30 -18.13
CA THR A 38 4.32 -5.69 -18.63
C THR A 38 5.56 -6.53 -18.37
N GLN A 39 6.46 -6.08 -17.50
CA GLN A 39 7.62 -6.85 -17.04
C GLN A 39 7.65 -6.90 -15.51
N VAL A 40 6.55 -7.31 -14.87
CA VAL A 40 6.67 -8.02 -13.59
C VAL A 40 7.17 -9.43 -13.94
N GLN A 41 8.44 -9.53 -14.31
CA GLN A 41 9.18 -10.72 -13.96
C GLN A 41 9.30 -10.63 -12.46
N ALA A 42 8.68 -11.55 -11.73
CA ALA A 42 8.95 -11.72 -10.31
C ALA A 42 10.45 -12.00 -10.17
N HIS A 43 11.25 -10.95 -10.03
CA HIS A 43 12.59 -11.08 -9.50
C HIS A 43 12.37 -11.50 -8.07
N ASP A 44 12.57 -12.80 -7.85
CA ASP A 44 12.73 -13.43 -6.56
C ASP A 44 13.55 -12.46 -5.70
N MET A 45 12.88 -11.81 -4.74
CA MET A 45 13.53 -10.90 -3.81
C MET A 45 14.35 -11.78 -2.88
N ARG A 46 15.53 -12.19 -3.37
CA ARG A 46 16.51 -12.92 -2.60
C ARG A 46 17.11 -11.92 -1.64
N ILE A 47 16.49 -11.79 -0.48
CA ILE A 47 17.07 -11.16 0.70
C ILE A 47 18.26 -12.04 1.06
N GLU A 48 19.42 -11.74 0.50
CA GLU A 48 20.69 -12.41 0.79
C GLU A 48 21.23 -11.82 2.09
N GLY A 49 20.52 -12.10 3.18
CA GLY A 49 21.08 -12.03 4.52
C GLY A 49 21.77 -13.36 4.80
N ASP A 50 22.91 -13.33 5.48
CA ASP A 50 23.60 -14.49 6.08
C ASP A 50 22.76 -15.15 7.20
N HIS A 51 21.46 -15.25 6.99
CA HIS A 51 20.48 -15.81 7.89
C HIS A 51 19.97 -17.05 7.18
N CYS A 52 20.37 -18.22 7.67
CA CYS A 52 19.75 -19.47 7.29
C CYS A 52 18.22 -19.27 7.39
N GLY A 53 17.55 -19.24 6.24
CA GLY A 53 16.10 -19.14 6.21
C GLY A 53 15.51 -20.26 7.06
N TYR A 54 14.58 -19.91 7.94
CA TYR A 54 13.85 -20.91 8.71
C TYR A 54 12.77 -21.48 7.80
N ASP A 55 13.08 -22.58 7.11
CA ASP A 55 12.12 -23.37 6.36
C ASP A 55 11.58 -24.48 7.25
N SER A 56 10.26 -24.50 7.46
CA SER A 56 9.59 -25.61 8.14
C SER A 56 8.67 -26.29 7.15
N VAL A 57 8.82 -27.61 7.04
CA VAL A 57 7.94 -28.48 6.25
C VAL A 57 6.57 -28.67 6.90
N TYR A 58 6.36 -28.07 8.09
CA TYR A 58 5.10 -28.09 8.83
C TYR A 58 4.43 -26.71 8.76
N ASP A 59 3.11 -26.72 8.64
CA ASP A 59 2.29 -25.57 9.02
C ASP A 59 2.31 -25.46 10.56
N VAL A 60 2.61 -24.26 11.07
CA VAL A 60 2.78 -24.02 12.50
C VAL A 60 1.69 -23.10 13.01
N GLN A 61 0.90 -23.59 13.95
CA GLN A 61 -0.17 -22.84 14.60
C GLN A 61 0.12 -22.70 16.10
N VAL A 62 0.28 -21.46 16.55
CA VAL A 62 0.44 -21.15 17.97
C VAL A 62 -0.91 -20.74 18.56
N LYS A 63 -1.39 -21.54 19.49
CA LYS A 63 -2.68 -21.39 20.18
C LYS A 63 -2.43 -21.06 21.65
N SER A 64 -3.47 -20.62 22.37
CA SER A 64 -3.37 -20.39 23.82
C SER A 64 -3.06 -21.67 24.63
N GLY A 65 -3.40 -22.83 24.08
CA GLY A 65 -3.20 -24.13 24.70
C GLY A 65 -1.95 -24.90 24.22
N GLY A 66 -1.07 -24.32 23.40
CA GLY A 66 0.14 -24.99 22.91
C GLY A 66 0.52 -24.63 21.47
N VAL A 67 1.51 -25.33 20.93
CA VAL A 67 1.99 -25.20 19.55
C VAL A 67 1.67 -26.47 18.78
N ASP A 68 1.05 -26.30 17.63
CA ASP A 68 0.56 -27.35 16.74
C ASP A 68 1.35 -27.30 15.44
N PHE A 69 1.94 -28.43 15.05
CA PHE A 69 2.68 -28.58 13.81
C PHE A 69 1.94 -29.62 12.97
N SER A 70 1.39 -29.21 11.83
CA SER A 70 0.62 -30.08 10.95
C SER A 70 1.19 -30.13 9.54
N ARG A 71 1.11 -31.28 8.88
CA ARG A 71 1.43 -31.44 7.46
C ARG A 71 0.64 -32.59 6.85
N SER A 72 0.39 -32.51 5.55
CA SER A 72 -0.42 -33.51 4.83
C SER A 72 0.40 -34.45 3.94
N ASP A 73 1.65 -34.11 3.65
CA ASP A 73 2.49 -34.74 2.64
C ASP A 73 3.39 -35.87 3.19
N ALA A 74 3.63 -35.89 4.50
CA ALA A 74 4.49 -36.87 5.15
C ALA A 74 4.09 -37.18 6.59
N ARG A 75 4.60 -38.31 7.12
CA ARG A 75 4.45 -38.70 8.54
C ARG A 75 5.68 -38.30 9.37
N PRO A 76 5.51 -37.85 10.62
CA PRO A 76 4.23 -37.67 11.30
C PRO A 76 3.45 -36.48 10.73
N THR A 77 2.13 -36.61 10.75
CA THR A 77 1.18 -35.62 10.19
C THR A 77 0.84 -34.53 11.18
N ASP A 78 0.91 -34.86 12.47
CA ASP A 78 0.60 -33.95 13.57
C ASP A 78 1.66 -34.09 14.66
N VAL A 79 2.16 -32.96 15.14
CA VAL A 79 3.00 -32.87 16.33
C VAL A 79 2.45 -31.75 17.19
N PHE A 80 2.03 -32.07 18.41
CA PHE A 80 1.50 -31.11 19.36
C PHE A 80 2.45 -30.96 20.55
N MET A 81 2.79 -29.72 20.88
CA MET A 81 3.63 -29.36 22.02
C MET A 81 2.85 -28.52 23.01
N HIS A 82 2.90 -28.90 24.28
CA HIS A 82 2.33 -28.11 25.35
C HIS A 82 2.98 -28.41 26.70
N ASP A 83 3.38 -27.38 27.43
CA ASP A 83 3.88 -27.45 28.81
C ASP A 83 5.03 -28.46 28.99
N GLY A 84 5.91 -28.53 28.00
CA GLY A 84 7.04 -29.45 28.00
C GLY A 84 6.71 -30.89 27.64
N GLN A 85 5.46 -31.16 27.24
CA GLN A 85 5.02 -32.45 26.72
C GLN A 85 4.92 -32.40 25.19
N LEU A 86 5.08 -33.57 24.57
CA LEU A 86 4.98 -33.74 23.12
C LEU A 86 4.01 -34.89 22.80
N SER A 87 3.13 -34.67 21.84
CA SER A 87 2.29 -35.69 21.24
C SER A 87 2.58 -35.76 19.74
N VAL A 88 2.68 -36.96 19.19
CA VAL A 88 2.93 -37.19 17.77
C VAL A 88 1.83 -38.09 17.22
N ASP A 89 1.10 -37.60 16.22
CA ASP A 89 -0.12 -38.24 15.69
C ASP A 89 -1.07 -38.69 16.83
N GLY A 90 -1.24 -37.82 17.84
CA GLY A 90 -2.08 -38.06 19.02
C GLY A 90 -1.50 -38.99 20.09
N ARG A 91 -0.27 -39.48 19.94
CA ARG A 91 0.40 -40.35 20.92
C ARG A 91 1.43 -39.56 21.74
N ALA A 92 1.29 -39.60 23.06
CA ALA A 92 2.27 -39.00 23.96
C ALA A 92 3.65 -39.63 23.77
N VAL A 93 4.66 -38.79 23.61
CA VAL A 93 6.07 -39.18 23.50
C VAL A 93 6.74 -38.95 24.85
N ALA A 94 7.58 -39.89 25.28
CA ALA A 94 8.37 -39.70 26.49
C ALA A 94 9.40 -38.58 26.26
N VAL A 95 9.32 -37.53 27.08
CA VAL A 95 10.24 -36.40 27.08
C VAL A 95 11.02 -36.43 28.38
N SER A 96 12.35 -36.24 28.30
CA SER A 96 13.19 -36.16 29.50
C SER A 96 12.87 -34.88 30.29
N ALA A 97 13.25 -34.81 31.57
CA ALA A 97 13.01 -33.61 32.38
C ALA A 97 13.73 -32.37 31.81
N ASP A 98 14.94 -32.55 31.29
CA ASP A 98 15.73 -31.47 30.69
C ASP A 98 15.13 -30.99 29.36
N ASP A 99 14.65 -31.92 28.53
CA ASP A 99 13.99 -31.57 27.28
C ASP A 99 12.63 -30.92 27.53
N ALA A 100 11.90 -31.37 28.55
CA ALA A 100 10.63 -30.75 28.94
C ALA A 100 10.82 -29.29 29.37
N ALA A 101 11.93 -28.95 30.03
CA ALA A 101 12.26 -27.57 30.34
C ALA A 101 12.53 -26.75 29.07
N ARG A 102 13.35 -27.27 28.14
CA ARG A 102 13.66 -26.60 26.86
C ARG A 102 12.40 -26.38 26.01
N LEU A 103 11.50 -27.36 25.98
CA LEU A 103 10.23 -27.26 25.27
C LEU A 103 9.32 -26.18 25.87
N ARG A 104 9.28 -26.04 27.21
CA ARG A 104 8.55 -24.93 27.87
C ARG A 104 9.11 -23.57 27.50
N ASP A 105 10.44 -23.43 27.49
CA ASP A 105 11.10 -22.18 27.10
C ASP A 105 10.82 -21.84 25.62
N TYR A 106 10.87 -22.85 24.75
CA TYR A 106 10.56 -22.69 23.33
C TYR A 106 9.09 -22.28 23.10
N GLU A 107 8.13 -22.97 23.74
CA GLU A 107 6.70 -22.61 23.67
C GLU A 107 6.47 -21.17 24.15
N ALA A 108 7.05 -20.80 25.30
CA ALA A 108 6.92 -19.47 25.87
C ALA A 108 7.48 -18.40 24.92
N GLY A 109 8.68 -18.63 24.37
CA GLY A 109 9.31 -17.73 23.42
C GLY A 109 8.49 -17.51 22.15
N MET A 110 7.97 -18.59 21.55
CA MET A 110 7.09 -18.48 20.38
C MET A 110 5.82 -17.69 20.67
N ARG A 111 5.18 -17.98 21.82
CA ARG A 111 3.94 -17.32 22.24
C ARG A 111 4.14 -15.84 22.56
N GLU A 112 5.33 -15.45 22.96
CA GLU A 112 5.69 -14.04 23.17
C GLU A 112 6.00 -13.32 21.85
N LEU A 113 6.73 -13.98 20.95
CA LEU A 113 7.25 -13.36 19.72
C LEU A 113 6.20 -13.21 18.62
N LEU A 114 5.39 -14.25 18.37
CA LEU A 114 4.49 -14.26 17.23
C LEU A 114 3.41 -13.17 17.26
N PRO A 115 2.75 -12.86 18.41
CA PRO A 115 1.79 -11.76 18.46
C PRO A 115 2.42 -10.40 18.14
N LYS A 116 3.70 -10.19 18.52
CA LYS A 116 4.43 -8.95 18.21
C LYS A 116 4.66 -8.82 16.70
N MET A 117 5.10 -9.91 16.05
CA MET A 117 5.27 -9.95 14.60
C MET A 117 3.94 -9.75 13.86
N ALA A 118 2.86 -10.38 14.33
CA ALA A 118 1.52 -10.16 13.78
C ALA A 118 1.09 -8.70 13.90
N GLY A 119 1.39 -8.05 15.02
CA GLY A 119 1.14 -6.62 15.23
C GLY A 119 1.85 -5.74 14.20
N ILE A 120 3.14 -6.00 13.93
CA ILE A 120 3.92 -5.27 12.91
C ILE A 120 3.32 -5.47 11.52
N ALA A 121 2.96 -6.71 11.16
CA ALA A 121 2.34 -7.00 9.87
C ALA A 121 1.00 -6.27 9.70
N GLN A 122 0.16 -6.25 10.75
CA GLN A 122 -1.12 -5.55 10.74
C GLN A 122 -0.95 -4.03 10.65
N GLU A 123 0.05 -3.47 11.34
CA GLU A 123 0.40 -2.06 11.25
C GLU A 123 0.80 -1.68 9.82
N ALA A 124 1.67 -2.47 9.19
CA ALA A 124 2.09 -2.26 7.80
C ALA A 124 0.89 -2.29 6.82
N VAL A 125 -0.05 -3.22 7.01
CA VAL A 125 -1.29 -3.28 6.22
C VAL A 125 -2.14 -2.03 6.43
N GLY A 126 -2.28 -1.55 7.67
CA GLY A 126 -3.00 -0.31 7.99
C GLY A 126 -2.43 0.90 7.24
N ILE A 127 -1.10 1.07 7.29
CA ILE A 127 -0.40 2.15 6.57
C ILE A 127 -0.67 2.07 5.05
N GLY A 128 -0.70 0.87 4.49
CA GLY A 128 -1.03 0.64 3.08
C GLY A 128 -2.43 1.15 2.72
N PHE A 129 -3.43 0.81 3.54
CA PHE A 129 -4.81 1.27 3.33
C PHE A 129 -4.97 2.77 3.52
N ASP A 130 -4.32 3.37 4.53
CA ASP A 130 -4.34 4.82 4.76
C ASP A 130 -3.76 5.58 3.55
N SER A 131 -2.67 5.06 2.98
CA SER A 131 -2.05 5.64 1.78
C SER A 131 -2.99 5.59 0.57
N LEU A 132 -3.67 4.46 0.35
CA LEU A 132 -4.66 4.32 -0.72
C LEU A 132 -5.86 5.25 -0.53
N ALA A 133 -6.32 5.44 0.72
CA ALA A 133 -7.40 6.36 1.04
C ALA A 133 -7.02 7.80 0.72
N ILE A 134 -5.79 8.23 1.04
CA ILE A 134 -5.27 9.55 0.67
C ILE A 134 -5.29 9.72 -0.85
N VAL A 135 -4.76 8.76 -1.62
CA VAL A 135 -4.75 8.82 -3.08
C VAL A 135 -6.18 8.94 -3.64
N ALA A 136 -7.11 8.12 -3.18
CA ALA A 136 -8.51 8.17 -3.59
C ALA A 136 -9.14 9.55 -3.30
N ALA A 137 -8.91 10.09 -2.10
CA ALA A 137 -9.40 11.42 -1.71
C ALA A 137 -8.83 12.52 -2.61
N THR A 138 -7.54 12.48 -2.94
CA THR A 138 -6.93 13.47 -3.84
C THR A 138 -7.51 13.43 -5.25
N LEU A 139 -7.77 12.24 -5.79
CA LEU A 139 -8.36 12.07 -7.12
C LEU A 139 -9.82 12.55 -7.14
N ALA A 140 -10.60 12.25 -6.10
CA ALA A 140 -11.96 12.74 -5.95
C ALA A 140 -11.99 14.27 -5.86
N ALA A 141 -11.11 14.86 -5.04
CA ALA A 141 -10.98 16.32 -4.92
C ALA A 141 -10.56 16.96 -6.25
N ALA A 142 -9.63 16.35 -7.00
CA ALA A 142 -9.24 16.82 -8.32
C ALA A 142 -10.42 16.80 -9.32
N GLY A 143 -11.26 15.76 -9.30
CA GLY A 143 -12.49 15.69 -10.08
C GLY A 143 -13.49 16.79 -9.72
N ILE A 144 -13.68 17.06 -8.42
CA ILE A 144 -14.55 18.15 -7.94
C ILE A 144 -14.01 19.52 -8.38
N ILE A 145 -12.70 19.73 -8.30
CA ILE A 145 -12.06 20.96 -8.77
C ILE A 145 -12.25 21.10 -10.27
N ALA A 146 -12.03 20.05 -11.07
CA ALA A 146 -12.26 20.07 -12.51
C ALA A 146 -13.73 20.40 -12.86
N MET A 147 -14.70 19.82 -12.14
CA MET A 147 -16.13 20.13 -12.31
C MET A 147 -16.44 21.59 -11.96
N ARG A 148 -15.84 22.13 -10.88
CA ARG A 148 -16.01 23.54 -10.48
C ARG A 148 -15.38 24.53 -11.45
N TRP A 149 -14.25 24.17 -12.07
CA TRP A 149 -13.67 24.96 -13.16
C TRP A 149 -14.54 24.92 -14.42
N TRP A 150 -15.16 23.78 -14.73
CA TRP A 150 -16.09 23.67 -15.86
C TRP A 150 -17.34 24.53 -15.65
N THR A 151 -17.96 24.50 -14.47
CA THR A 151 -19.13 25.34 -14.15
C THR A 151 -18.79 26.83 -13.98
N GLY A 152 -17.57 27.17 -13.58
CA GLY A 152 -17.08 28.55 -13.57
C GLY A 152 -16.77 29.10 -14.97
N SER A 153 -16.36 28.23 -15.90
CA SER A 153 -16.08 28.61 -17.29
C SER A 153 -17.35 28.86 -18.12
N THR A 154 -18.50 28.28 -17.76
CA THR A 154 -19.76 28.54 -18.46
C THR A 154 -20.40 29.88 -18.10
N ASN A 155 -20.07 30.45 -16.93
CA ASN A 155 -20.59 31.77 -16.52
C ASN A 155 -19.97 32.96 -17.27
N ASN A 156 -18.87 32.77 -18.02
CA ASN A 156 -18.33 33.79 -18.92
C ASN A 156 -18.63 33.54 -20.42
N VAL A 157 -19.27 32.42 -20.76
CA VAL A 157 -19.69 32.10 -22.14
C VAL A 157 -21.21 32.18 -22.31
N ALA A 158 -21.99 32.17 -21.22
CA ALA A 158 -23.45 32.22 -21.29
C ALA A 158 -24.07 33.62 -21.49
N MET A 159 -23.29 34.71 -21.55
CA MET A 159 -23.84 36.08 -21.68
C MET A 159 -23.64 36.75 -23.05
N ARG A 160 -23.33 36.00 -24.12
CA ARG A 160 -23.25 36.57 -25.50
C ARG A 160 -24.09 35.87 -26.58
N CYS A 161 -24.96 34.92 -26.26
CA CYS A 161 -25.87 34.33 -27.27
C CYS A 161 -27.36 34.70 -27.12
N VAL A 162 -27.77 35.39 -26.04
CA VAL A 162 -29.15 35.90 -25.85
C VAL A 162 -29.19 37.42 -26.08
N SER A 163 -28.78 37.88 -27.25
CA SER A 163 -28.98 39.31 -27.64
C SER A 163 -29.03 39.57 -29.14
N SER A 164 -28.66 38.61 -30.00
CA SER A 164 -28.56 38.84 -31.46
C SER A 164 -29.75 38.29 -32.25
N ALA A 165 -30.92 38.11 -31.62
CA ALA A 165 -32.14 37.62 -32.27
C ALA A 165 -33.37 38.50 -31.96
N ARG A 166 -33.17 39.83 -31.87
CA ARG A 166 -34.28 40.78 -31.83
C ARG A 166 -33.89 42.12 -32.44
N THR A 167 -33.89 42.15 -33.78
CA THR A 167 -34.45 43.20 -34.67
C THR A 167 -34.22 42.76 -36.10
#